data_AF-A0A538S1E0-F1
#
_entry.id   AF-A0A538S1E0-F1
#
_cell.length_a   1.000
_cell.length_b   1.000
_cell.length_c   1.000
_cell.angle_alpha   90.00
_cell.angle_beta   90.00
_cell.angle_gamma   90.00
#
_symmetry.space_group_name_H-M   'P 1'
#
loop_
_entity.id
_entity.type
_entity.pdbx_description
1 polymer ?
#
loop_
_entity_poly.entity_id
_entity_poly.type
_entity_poly.pdbx_seq_one_letter_code
_entity_poly.pdbx_strand_id
1 'polypeptide(L)'
;MDGDSACSRFCSSKVLSTTYQQLVSEPLAQTRNRKPLRPNDLAAWEMRVGSHRVFYDVDEEGTKVTIKAVGLKEHNKLFIRGKEYQL
;
A
#
# COMPACT_ATOMS: atom_id res chain seq x y z
N MET A 1 -20.38 -24.71 -20.92
CA MET A 1 -20.56 -24.11 -22.24
C MET A 1 -21.20 -22.75 -21.99
N ASP A 2 -20.53 -21.60 -21.96
CA ASP A 2 -19.15 -21.19 -22.26
C ASP A 2 -18.93 -19.79 -21.68
N GLY A 3 -17.67 -19.46 -21.35
CA GLY A 3 -17.15 -18.09 -21.14
C GLY A 3 -17.52 -17.45 -19.80
N ASP A 4 -16.59 -17.08 -18.92
CA ASP A 4 -15.40 -16.29 -19.21
C ASP A 4 -14.09 -16.96 -18.77
N SER A 5 -13.27 -17.23 -19.78
CA SER A 5 -11.84 -17.42 -19.65
C SER A 5 -11.16 -16.14 -19.18
N ALA A 6 -10.04 -16.33 -18.49
CA ALA A 6 -8.96 -15.36 -18.31
C ALA A 6 -9.12 -14.31 -17.20
N CYS A 7 -9.19 -14.75 -15.93
CA CYS A 7 -8.46 -14.00 -14.89
C CYS A 7 -6.96 -14.28 -15.07
N SER A 8 -6.37 -13.59 -16.06
CA SER A 8 -4.97 -13.67 -16.42
C SER A 8 -4.12 -13.19 -15.23
N ARG A 9 -3.32 -14.10 -14.66
CA ARG A 9 -2.00 -13.89 -13.99
C ARG A 9 -1.80 -12.76 -12.96
N PHE A 10 -2.79 -12.01 -12.52
CA PHE A 10 -2.60 -10.86 -11.62
C PHE A 10 -3.65 -10.81 -10.51
N CYS A 11 -3.77 -11.89 -9.73
CA CYS A 11 -4.52 -11.86 -8.48
C CYS A 11 -3.71 -11.13 -7.38
N SER A 12 -3.61 -9.80 -7.47
CA SER A 12 -3.18 -8.94 -6.34
C SER A 12 -4.26 -8.79 -5.25
N SER A 13 -5.28 -9.66 -5.24
CA SER A 13 -6.42 -9.57 -4.31
C SER A 13 -6.00 -9.65 -2.84
N LYS A 14 -4.93 -10.40 -2.53
CA LYS A 14 -4.47 -10.64 -1.16
C LYS A 14 -3.85 -9.41 -0.50
N VAL A 15 -3.16 -8.58 -1.29
CA VAL A 15 -2.56 -7.34 -0.78
C VAL A 15 -3.66 -6.32 -0.52
N LEU A 16 -4.64 -6.20 -1.43
CA LEU A 16 -5.78 -5.29 -1.26
C LEU A 16 -6.67 -5.70 -0.08
N SER A 17 -7.01 -6.98 0.07
CA SER A 17 -7.83 -7.45 1.18
C SER A 17 -7.15 -7.26 2.54
N THR A 18 -5.84 -7.56 2.62
CA THR A 18 -5.04 -7.35 3.84
C THR A 18 -4.93 -5.86 4.18
N THR A 19 -4.70 -5.02 3.18
CA THR A 19 -4.62 -3.56 3.34
C THR A 19 -5.96 -3.00 3.78
N TYR A 20 -7.07 -3.46 3.20
CA TYR A 20 -8.42 -3.08 3.60
C TYR A 20 -8.73 -3.47 5.04
N GLN A 21 -8.50 -4.73 5.44
CA GLN A 21 -8.72 -5.17 6.82
C GLN A 21 -7.88 -4.38 7.84
N GLN A 22 -6.63 -4.05 7.51
CA GLN A 22 -5.77 -3.29 8.42
C GLN A 22 -6.11 -1.79 8.49
N LEU A 23 -6.54 -1.18 7.38
CA LEU A 23 -6.88 0.24 7.30
C LEU A 23 -8.29 0.54 7.82
N VAL A 24 -9.25 -0.38 7.66
CA VAL A 24 -10.63 -0.19 8.15
C VAL A 24 -10.69 -0.17 9.68
N SER A 25 -9.84 -0.95 10.35
CA SER A 25 -9.84 -0.99 11.81
C SER A 25 -9.28 0.29 12.40
N GLU A 26 -8.04 0.67 12.04
CA GLU A 26 -7.37 1.86 12.58
C GLU A 26 -6.27 2.36 11.61
N PRO A 27 -6.56 3.33 10.73
CA PRO A 27 -5.61 3.78 9.71
C PRO A 27 -4.50 4.68 10.25
N LEU A 28 -4.75 5.38 11.36
CA LEU A 28 -3.83 6.29 12.04
C LEU A 28 -3.05 5.61 13.19
N ALA A 29 -3.34 4.36 13.51
CA ALA A 29 -2.64 3.64 14.56
C ALA A 29 -1.20 3.30 14.12
N GLN A 30 -0.23 3.93 14.77
CA GLN A 30 1.18 3.61 14.64
C GLN A 30 1.41 2.19 15.17
N THR A 31 1.52 1.22 14.25
CA THR A 31 1.89 -0.15 14.59
C THR A 31 3.33 -0.40 14.20
N ARG A 32 3.89 -1.54 14.60
CA ARG A 32 5.25 -1.95 14.19
C ARG A 32 5.46 -1.96 12.67
N ASN A 33 4.35 -2.10 11.91
CA ASN A 33 4.33 -2.15 10.46
C ASN A 33 3.86 -0.82 9.82
N ARG A 34 3.45 0.19 10.60
CA ARG A 34 2.98 1.49 10.11
C ARG A 34 3.80 2.60 10.72
N LYS A 35 4.49 3.37 9.88
CA LYS A 35 5.30 4.50 10.34
C LYS A 35 4.83 5.78 9.66
N PRO A 36 4.62 6.87 10.42
CA PRO A 36 4.48 8.17 9.81
C PRO A 36 5.80 8.48 9.11
N LEU A 37 5.69 8.85 7.84
CA LEU A 37 6.81 9.36 7.08
C LEU A 37 7.01 10.84 7.43
N ARG A 38 8.24 11.32 7.23
CA ARG A 38 8.45 12.76 7.15
C ARG A 38 7.63 13.27 5.96
N PRO A 39 7.07 14.49 6.03
CA PRO A 39 6.33 15.07 4.91
C PRO A 39 7.22 14.99 3.66
N ASN A 40 6.80 14.16 2.70
CA ASN A 40 7.43 13.96 1.42
C ASN A 40 6.35 14.03 0.33
N ASP A 41 6.76 14.20 -0.93
CA ASP A 41 5.82 14.33 -2.04
C ASP A 41 5.04 13.02 -2.34
N LEU A 42 5.41 11.91 -1.69
CA LEU A 42 4.83 10.60 -1.95
C LEU A 42 3.59 10.34 -1.06
N ALA A 43 3.75 10.39 0.27
CA ALA A 43 2.70 10.20 1.27
C ALA A 43 3.18 10.51 2.70
N ALA A 44 2.23 10.79 3.59
CA ALA A 44 2.42 10.98 5.02
C ALA A 44 2.61 9.66 5.79
N TRP A 45 2.15 8.51 5.28
CA TRP A 45 2.27 7.22 5.97
C TRP A 45 2.86 6.11 5.09
N GLU A 46 3.72 5.28 5.69
CA GLU A 46 4.21 4.01 5.14
C GLU A 46 3.62 2.84 5.92
N MET A 47 2.98 1.90 5.21
CA MET A 47 2.61 0.58 5.70
C MET A 47 3.49 -0.51 5.07
N ARG A 48 3.97 -1.42 5.90
CA ARG A 48 4.81 -2.55 5.52
C ARG A 48 3.99 -3.82 5.45
N VAL A 49 3.79 -4.35 4.24
CA VAL A 49 3.07 -5.60 4.00
C VAL A 49 4.04 -6.62 3.38
N GLY A 50 4.81 -7.28 4.26
CA GLY A 50 5.91 -8.15 3.82
C GLY A 50 6.94 -7.36 2.98
N SER A 51 7.15 -7.80 1.74
CA SER A 51 8.01 -7.12 0.76
C SER A 51 7.37 -5.87 0.15
N HIS A 52 6.06 -5.67 0.30
CA HIS A 52 5.38 -4.50 -0.23
C HIS A 52 5.43 -3.34 0.78
N ARG A 53 5.46 -2.14 0.24
CA ARG A 53 5.40 -0.85 0.93
C ARG A 53 4.22 -0.09 0.35
N VAL A 54 3.19 0.12 1.16
CA VAL A 54 2.00 0.85 0.79
C VAL A 54 2.14 2.25 1.37
N PHE A 55 2.04 3.25 0.51
CA PHE A 55 2.10 4.66 0.87
C PHE A 55 0.71 5.23 0.79
N TYR A 56 0.24 5.80 1.89
CA TYR A 56 -1.11 6.32 1.99
C TYR A 56 -1.15 7.61 2.80
N ASP A 57 -2.14 8.43 2.49
CA ASP A 57 -2.51 9.60 3.26
C ASP A 57 -3.83 9.31 3.97
N VAL A 58 -4.01 9.94 5.12
CA VAL A 58 -5.30 9.96 5.82
C VAL A 58 -5.76 11.41 5.83
N ASP A 59 -7.04 11.61 5.57
CA ASP A 59 -7.68 12.92 5.69
C ASP A 59 -7.56 13.47 7.12
N GLU A 60 -7.71 14.79 7.28
CA GLU A 60 -7.58 15.46 8.57
C GLU A 60 -8.59 14.94 9.59
N GLU A 61 -9.77 14.53 9.11
CA GLU A 61 -10.83 13.94 9.92
C GLU A 61 -10.57 12.46 10.27
N GLY A 62 -9.54 11.82 9.73
CA GLY A 62 -9.24 10.40 9.98
C GLY A 62 -10.21 9.42 9.32
N THR A 63 -11.18 9.91 8.55
CA THR A 63 -12.31 9.14 7.99
C THR A 63 -12.01 8.53 6.63
N LYS A 64 -11.07 9.12 5.87
CA LYS A 64 -10.75 8.69 4.51
C LYS A 64 -9.26 8.39 4.38
N VAL A 65 -8.97 7.21 3.84
CA VAL A 65 -7.61 6.78 3.51
C VAL A 65 -7.41 6.81 2.01
N THR A 66 -6.39 7.52 1.55
CA THR A 66 -6.03 7.61 0.14
C THR A 66 -4.71 6.91 -0.09
N ILE A 67 -4.73 5.79 -0.82
CA ILE A 67 -3.49 5.09 -1.21
C ILE A 67 -2.84 5.87 -2.36
N LYS A 68 -1.68 6.46 -2.10
CA LYS A 68 -0.93 7.27 -3.05
C LYS A 68 -0.07 6.40 -3.95
N ALA A 69 0.60 5.40 -3.36
CA ALA A 69 1.47 4.50 -4.08
C ALA A 69 1.56 3.14 -3.41
N VAL A 70 1.81 2.10 -4.22
CA VAL A 70 2.20 0.78 -3.73
C VAL A 70 3.51 0.42 -4.39
N GLY A 71 4.53 0.22 -3.58
CA GLY A 71 5.86 -0.18 -4.01
C GLY A 71 6.22 -1.59 -3.51
N LEU A 72 7.11 -2.25 -4.24
CA LEU A 72 7.76 -3.47 -3.82
C LEU A 72 9.19 -3.11 -3.40
N LYS A 73 9.57 -3.49 -2.18
CA LYS A 73 10.95 -3.37 -1.73
C LYS A 73 11.68 -4.67 -2.05
N GLU A 74 12.60 -4.61 -3.01
CA GLU A 74 13.55 -5.69 -3.31
C GLU A 74 14.95 -5.26 -2.88
N HIS A 75 15.50 -5.94 -1.87
CA HIS A 75 16.77 -5.59 -1.25
C HIS A 75 16.76 -4.13 -0.73
N ASN A 76 17.61 -3.29 -1.32
CA ASN A 76 17.74 -1.87 -0.99
C ASN A 76 16.99 -0.94 -1.95
N LYS A 77 16.27 -1.49 -2.93
CA LYS A 77 15.54 -0.73 -3.94
C LYS A 77 14.04 -0.80 -3.71
N LEU A 78 13.37 0.33 -3.85
CA LEU A 78 11.92 0.43 -3.82
C LEU A 78 11.42 0.62 -5.25
N PHE A 79 10.52 -0.24 -5.72
CA PHE A 79 9.94 -0.17 -7.05
C PHE A 79 8.46 0.17 -6.95
N ILE A 80 8.05 1.35 -7.43
CA ILE A 80 6.66 1.79 -7.50
C ILE A 80 6.21 1.71 -8.97
N ARG A 81 5.21 0.88 -9.28
CA ARG A 81 4.71 0.65 -10.65
C ARG A 81 5.84 0.36 -11.68
N GLY A 82 6.87 -0.38 -11.27
CA GLY A 82 8.03 -0.72 -12.10
C GLY A 82 9.09 0.38 -12.23
N LYS A 83 8.94 1.51 -11.54
CA LYS A 83 9.96 2.57 -11.45
C LYS A 83 10.68 2.52 -10.11
N GLU A 84 12.01 2.54 -10.12
CA GLU A 84 12.80 2.68 -8.90
C GLU A 84 12.52 4.06 -8.27
N TYR A 85 12.23 4.08 -6.98
CA TYR A 85 11.93 5.28 -6.21
C TYR A 85 12.90 5.36 -5.03
N GLN A 86 13.55 6.50 -4.85
CA GLN A 86 14.37 6.78 -3.68
C GLN A 86 13.52 7.60 -2.70
N LEU A 87 13.29 7.02 -1.53
CA LEU A 87 12.49 7.61 -0.46
C LEU A 87 13.34 8.47 0.47
#